data_AF-A0A9W4H2U3-F1
#
_entry.id   AF-A0A9W4H2U3-F1
#
_cell.length_a   1.000
_cell.length_b   1.000
_cell.length_c   1.000
_cell.angle_alpha   90.00
_cell.angle_beta   90.00
_cell.angle_gamma   90.00
#
_symmetry.space_group_name_H-M   'P 1'
#
loop_
_entity.id
_entity.type
_entity.pdbx_description
1 polymer ?
#
loop_
_entity_poly.entity_id
_entity_poly.type
_entity_poly.pdbx_seq_one_letter_code
_entity_poly.pdbx_strand_id
1 'polypeptide(L)'
;MTQPSGGTGEHRTEPADLAQRVADRRGELGMAEQELALAAGMAPRYLRQVLDAGPGFDPGGFVRIAAALGLTYKELLEGRSDPPPGQAGPGAGPVLVHLTSEECWDMIGSHGVGRIALPAEPSPVVFPVNYTVDARTLVYRTALGAPAALDTGSAVSFQVDRVDERLSQGWSVLVAGTAEPVDDPAAVRALAERRAAEPWAGGKRSLWMRIRPERITGRRIATARGHEL
;
A
#
# COMPACT_ATOMS: atom_id res chain seq x y z
N MET A 1 14.18 17.63 -43.37
CA MET A 1 13.46 18.14 -42.19
C MET A 1 12.20 17.29 -42.07
N THR A 2 12.30 16.18 -41.34
CA THR A 2 11.18 15.23 -41.18
C THR A 2 11.26 14.72 -39.76
N GLN A 3 10.35 15.20 -38.91
CA GLN A 3 10.19 14.67 -37.56
C GLN A 3 9.41 13.35 -37.60
N PRO A 4 9.72 12.37 -36.74
CA PRO A 4 8.78 11.31 -36.43
C PRO A 4 7.83 11.80 -35.34
N SER A 5 6.55 11.87 -35.68
CA SER A 5 5.47 12.15 -34.75
C SER A 5 5.37 11.06 -33.70
N GLY A 6 5.39 11.46 -32.43
CA GLY A 6 5.08 10.61 -31.29
C GLY A 6 3.63 10.15 -31.31
N GLY A 7 3.43 8.88 -30.98
CA GLY A 7 2.14 8.30 -30.66
C GLY A 7 2.29 7.45 -29.40
N THR A 8 2.31 8.10 -28.24
CA THR A 8 1.94 7.45 -26.97
C THR A 8 0.45 7.13 -27.07
N GLY A 9 0.13 5.89 -27.44
CA GLY A 9 -1.22 5.38 -27.33
C GLY A 9 -1.60 5.35 -25.85
N GLU A 10 -2.42 6.30 -25.41
CA GLU A 10 -3.26 6.10 -24.23
C GLU A 10 -4.05 4.80 -24.46
N HIS A 11 -3.85 3.79 -23.62
CA HIS A 11 -4.66 2.58 -23.65
C HIS A 11 -6.09 2.94 -23.25
N ARG A 12 -6.90 3.41 -24.22
CA ARG A 12 -8.34 3.54 -24.06
C ARG A 12 -8.90 2.13 -23.89
N THR A 13 -9.39 1.82 -22.69
CA THR A 13 -10.01 0.53 -22.40
C THR A 13 -11.15 0.28 -23.38
N GLU A 14 -11.06 -0.80 -24.15
CA GLU A 14 -12.14 -1.20 -25.06
C GLU A 14 -13.39 -1.58 -24.24
N PRO A 15 -14.60 -1.13 -24.62
CA PRO A 15 -15.82 -1.44 -23.88
C PRO A 15 -16.06 -2.94 -23.64
N ALA A 16 -15.60 -3.79 -24.57
CA ALA A 16 -15.67 -5.24 -24.44
C ALA A 16 -14.85 -5.78 -23.26
N ASP A 17 -13.64 -5.27 -23.04
CA ASP A 17 -12.76 -5.69 -21.93
C ASP A 17 -13.36 -5.30 -20.58
N LEU A 18 -14.05 -4.16 -20.56
CA LEU A 18 -14.73 -3.64 -19.37
C LEU A 18 -15.99 -4.45 -19.04
N ALA A 19 -16.78 -4.80 -20.05
CA ALA A 19 -17.93 -5.67 -19.90
C ALA A 19 -17.52 -7.07 -19.41
N GLN A 20 -16.42 -7.62 -19.93
CA GLN A 20 -15.88 -8.90 -19.46
C GLN A 20 -15.46 -8.82 -17.98
N ARG A 21 -14.76 -7.76 -17.57
CA ARG A 21 -14.39 -7.56 -16.16
C ARG A 21 -15.58 -7.45 -15.21
N VAL A 22 -16.64 -6.77 -15.65
CA VAL A 22 -17.90 -6.71 -14.89
C VAL A 22 -18.49 -8.12 -14.75
N ALA A 23 -18.49 -8.93 -15.80
CA ALA A 23 -18.99 -10.29 -15.78
C ALA A 23 -18.16 -11.19 -14.85
N ASP A 24 -16.83 -11.14 -14.93
CA ASP A 24 -15.92 -11.92 -14.10
C ASP A 24 -16.13 -11.60 -12.62
N ARG A 25 -16.14 -10.32 -12.26
CA ARG A 25 -16.32 -9.88 -10.87
C ARG A 25 -17.69 -10.25 -10.31
N ARG A 26 -18.75 -10.17 -11.13
CA ARG A 26 -20.06 -10.68 -10.75
C ARG A 26 -20.04 -12.19 -10.48
N GLY A 27 -19.32 -12.95 -11.30
CA GLY A 27 -19.12 -14.38 -11.11
C GLY A 27 -18.44 -14.71 -9.77
N GLU A 28 -17.38 -13.98 -9.42
CA GLU A 28 -16.69 -14.12 -8.12
C GLU A 28 -17.61 -13.82 -6.93
N LEU A 29 -18.53 -12.86 -7.08
CA LEU A 29 -19.47 -12.47 -6.04
C LEU A 29 -20.75 -13.32 -6.02
N GLY A 30 -20.93 -14.24 -6.97
CA GLY A 30 -22.17 -15.00 -7.14
C GLY A 30 -23.37 -14.13 -7.49
N MET A 31 -23.15 -12.96 -8.10
CA MET A 31 -24.16 -11.92 -8.32
C MET A 31 -24.81 -11.99 -9.70
N ALA A 32 -26.14 -12.09 -9.73
CA ALA A 32 -26.92 -12.05 -10.97
C ALA A 32 -26.90 -10.64 -11.61
N GLU A 33 -27.24 -10.54 -12.91
CA GLU A 33 -27.18 -9.27 -13.64
C GLU A 33 -28.21 -8.28 -13.11
N GLN A 34 -29.39 -8.81 -12.78
CA GLN A 34 -30.49 -8.06 -12.19
C GLN A 34 -30.13 -7.50 -10.82
N GLU A 35 -29.34 -8.25 -10.04
CA GLU A 35 -28.86 -7.83 -8.72
C GLU A 35 -27.83 -6.70 -8.85
N LEU A 36 -26.90 -6.79 -9.81
CA LEU A 36 -25.97 -5.69 -10.10
C LEU A 36 -26.74 -4.44 -10.54
N ALA A 37 -27.71 -4.58 -11.44
CA ALA A 37 -28.51 -3.45 -11.92
C ALA A 37 -29.25 -2.78 -10.75
N LEU A 38 -29.88 -3.57 -9.89
CA LEU A 38 -30.57 -3.09 -8.69
C LEU A 38 -29.60 -2.35 -7.74
N ALA A 39 -28.45 -2.94 -7.43
CA ALA A 39 -27.44 -2.37 -6.55
C ALA A 39 -26.83 -1.07 -7.10
N ALA A 40 -26.68 -0.97 -8.43
CA ALA A 40 -26.21 0.25 -9.11
C ALA A 40 -27.33 1.31 -9.31
N GLY A 41 -28.56 1.03 -8.89
CA GLY A 41 -29.71 1.92 -9.07
C GLY A 41 -30.12 2.08 -10.54
N MET A 42 -30.06 1.01 -11.33
CA MET A 42 -30.28 0.99 -12.77
C MET A 42 -31.32 -0.07 -13.18
N ALA A 43 -32.01 0.18 -14.30
CA ALA A 43 -32.76 -0.88 -14.97
C ALA A 43 -31.80 -1.86 -15.67
N PRO A 44 -32.06 -3.18 -15.72
CA PRO A 44 -31.17 -4.15 -16.36
C PRO A 44 -30.87 -3.87 -17.84
N ARG A 45 -31.84 -3.29 -18.58
CA ARG A 45 -31.62 -2.86 -19.96
C ARG A 45 -30.65 -1.66 -20.04
N TYR A 46 -30.75 -0.74 -19.08
CA TYR A 46 -29.86 0.42 -19.02
C TYR A 46 -28.44 0.02 -18.64
N LEU A 47 -28.28 -0.93 -17.69
CA LEU A 47 -26.98 -1.51 -17.37
C LEU A 47 -26.26 -2.07 -18.61
N ARG A 48 -26.95 -2.90 -19.41
CA ARG A 48 -26.38 -3.45 -20.65
C ARG A 48 -25.97 -2.37 -21.64
N GLN A 49 -26.83 -1.36 -21.84
CA GLN A 49 -26.52 -0.23 -22.71
C GLN A 49 -25.29 0.56 -22.24
N VAL A 50 -25.14 0.78 -20.94
CA VAL A 50 -23.97 1.45 -20.35
C VAL A 50 -22.69 0.63 -20.59
N LEU A 51 -22.76 -0.69 -20.42
CA LEU A 51 -21.62 -1.59 -20.66
C LEU A 51 -21.22 -1.65 -22.14
N ASP A 52 -22.20 -1.75 -23.05
CA ASP A 52 -21.96 -1.79 -24.49
C ASP A 52 -21.36 -0.49 -25.04
N ALA A 53 -21.82 0.66 -24.51
CA ALA A 53 -21.38 1.99 -24.95
C ALA A 53 -20.04 2.43 -24.31
N GLY A 54 -19.66 1.84 -23.18
CA GLY A 54 -18.44 2.15 -22.45
C GLY A 54 -18.49 3.43 -21.61
N PRO A 55 -17.38 3.78 -20.92
CA PRO A 55 -17.38 4.77 -19.85
C PRO A 55 -17.56 6.22 -20.31
N GLY A 56 -17.29 6.51 -21.59
CA GLY A 56 -17.55 7.83 -22.17
C GLY A 56 -19.05 8.17 -22.29
N PHE A 57 -19.93 7.16 -22.25
CA PHE A 57 -21.38 7.35 -22.36
C PHE A 57 -22.03 7.78 -21.05
N ASP A 58 -21.69 7.11 -19.93
CA ASP A 58 -22.20 7.45 -18.60
C ASP A 58 -21.13 7.17 -17.52
N PRO A 59 -20.17 8.09 -17.31
CA PRO A 59 -19.14 7.93 -16.27
C PRO A 59 -19.75 7.74 -14.87
N GLY A 60 -20.84 8.46 -14.57
CA GLY A 60 -21.55 8.36 -13.29
C GLY A 60 -22.21 6.98 -13.10
N GLY A 61 -22.68 6.38 -14.19
CA GLY A 61 -23.18 5.01 -14.21
C GLY A 61 -22.09 3.99 -13.87
N PHE A 62 -20.92 4.12 -14.47
CA PHE A 62 -19.77 3.25 -14.15
C PHE A 62 -19.27 3.42 -12.71
N VAL A 63 -19.36 4.61 -12.12
CA VAL A 63 -19.07 4.79 -10.68
C VAL A 63 -20.04 3.97 -9.81
N ARG A 64 -21.33 3.95 -10.15
CA ARG A 64 -22.34 3.15 -9.41
C ARG A 64 -22.15 1.65 -9.61
N ILE A 65 -21.80 1.23 -10.83
CA ILE A 65 -21.46 -0.17 -11.13
C ILE A 65 -20.22 -0.61 -10.34
N ALA A 66 -19.17 0.21 -10.28
CA ALA A 66 -17.97 -0.08 -9.51
C ALA A 66 -18.29 -0.25 -8.02
N ALA A 67 -19.04 0.70 -7.44
CA ALA A 67 -19.46 0.64 -6.04
C ALA A 67 -20.26 -0.64 -5.73
N ALA A 68 -21.19 -1.04 -6.60
CA ALA A 68 -21.97 -2.26 -6.44
C ALA A 68 -21.13 -3.55 -6.50
N LEU A 69 -20.00 -3.54 -7.22
CA LEU A 69 -19.06 -4.65 -7.34
C LEU A 69 -17.95 -4.65 -6.26
N GLY A 70 -17.98 -3.68 -5.35
CA GLY A 70 -16.93 -3.47 -4.36
C GLY A 70 -15.59 -3.07 -4.97
N LEU A 71 -15.62 -2.32 -6.08
CA LEU A 71 -14.46 -1.79 -6.79
C LEU A 71 -14.49 -0.25 -6.76
N THR A 72 -13.33 0.36 -6.87
CA THR A 72 -13.20 1.76 -7.27
C THR A 72 -13.49 1.89 -8.77
N TYR A 73 -13.90 3.09 -9.20
CA TYR A 73 -14.07 3.41 -10.63
C TYR A 73 -12.78 3.13 -11.43
N LYS A 74 -11.62 3.41 -10.83
CA LYS A 74 -10.31 3.15 -11.43
C LYS A 74 -10.04 1.65 -11.61
N GLU A 75 -10.26 0.82 -10.58
CA GLU A 75 -10.09 -0.64 -10.68
C GLU A 75 -11.02 -1.27 -11.71
N LEU A 76 -12.23 -0.71 -11.86
CA LEU A 76 -13.15 -1.17 -12.90
C LEU A 76 -12.59 -0.86 -14.30
N LEU A 77 -12.17 0.38 -14.54
CA LEU A 77 -11.66 0.84 -15.83
C LEU A 77 -10.29 0.28 -16.22
N GLU A 78 -9.36 0.20 -15.28
CA GLU A 78 -7.97 -0.18 -15.53
C GLU A 78 -7.70 -1.65 -15.19
N GLY A 79 -8.66 -2.32 -14.56
CA GLY A 79 -8.50 -3.66 -14.00
C GLY A 79 -7.97 -3.58 -12.57
N ARG A 80 -8.15 -4.66 -11.82
CA ARG A 80 -7.62 -4.78 -10.45
C ARG A 80 -6.10 -4.89 -10.52
N SER A 81 -5.42 -3.75 -10.63
CA SER A 81 -3.98 -3.67 -10.43
C SER A 81 -3.71 -3.57 -8.94
N ASP A 82 -3.59 -4.74 -8.31
CA ASP A 82 -2.59 -4.98 -7.26
C ASP A 82 -2.47 -6.50 -7.10
N PRO A 83 -1.91 -7.22 -8.09
CA PRO A 83 -1.21 -8.45 -7.71
C PRO A 83 -0.16 -8.11 -6.64
N PRO A 84 0.23 -9.06 -5.77
CA PRO A 84 1.28 -8.81 -4.80
C PRO A 84 2.54 -8.26 -5.50
N PRO A 85 3.20 -7.24 -4.95
CA PRO A 85 4.34 -6.61 -5.60
C PRO A 85 5.41 -7.65 -5.97
N GLY A 86 6.08 -7.44 -7.10
CA GLY A 86 7.14 -8.32 -7.60
C GLY A 86 6.69 -9.33 -8.67
N GLN A 87 5.58 -9.08 -9.38
CA GLN A 87 5.19 -9.91 -10.53
C GLN A 87 6.00 -9.62 -11.79
N ALA A 88 6.57 -8.42 -11.89
CA ALA A 88 7.45 -8.05 -12.99
C ALA A 88 8.75 -8.88 -12.92
N GLY A 89 9.23 -9.32 -14.09
CA GLY A 89 10.55 -9.95 -14.18
C GLY A 89 11.67 -9.01 -13.70
N PRO A 90 12.87 -9.56 -13.40
CA PRO A 90 14.00 -8.73 -13.00
C PRO A 90 14.33 -7.69 -14.09
N GLY A 91 14.69 -6.48 -13.67
CA GLY A 91 15.23 -5.47 -14.58
C GLY A 91 16.58 -5.90 -15.16
N ALA A 92 17.06 -5.20 -16.19
CA ALA A 92 18.37 -5.52 -16.77
C ALA A 92 19.50 -5.30 -15.74
N GLY A 93 20.28 -6.36 -15.47
CA GLY A 93 21.45 -6.34 -14.57
C GLY A 93 21.13 -5.87 -13.14
N PRO A 94 20.27 -6.57 -12.38
CA PRO A 94 19.93 -6.15 -11.03
C PRO A 94 21.11 -6.36 -10.09
N VAL A 95 21.45 -5.35 -9.29
CA VAL A 95 22.51 -5.40 -8.27
C VAL A 95 21.89 -5.12 -6.91
N LEU A 96 22.19 -5.98 -5.94
CA LEU A 96 21.83 -5.77 -4.54
C LEU A 96 22.89 -4.90 -3.86
N VAL A 97 22.48 -3.75 -3.36
CA VAL A 97 23.33 -2.79 -2.66
C VAL A 97 22.94 -2.76 -1.18
N HIS A 98 23.93 -2.87 -0.29
CA HIS A 98 23.74 -2.66 1.14
C HIS A 98 23.73 -1.17 1.47
N LEU A 99 22.75 -0.73 2.24
CA LEU A 99 22.63 0.65 2.69
C LEU A 99 23.39 0.85 4.00
N THR A 100 24.01 2.02 4.14
CA THR A 100 24.53 2.51 5.41
C THR A 100 23.39 2.84 6.37
N SER A 101 23.71 3.04 7.66
CA SER A 101 22.70 3.42 8.66
C SER A 101 22.02 4.75 8.34
N GLU A 102 22.75 5.71 7.78
CA GLU A 102 22.22 7.02 7.40
C GLU A 102 21.24 6.91 6.23
N GLU A 103 21.63 6.21 5.16
CA GLU A 103 20.75 5.92 4.03
C GLU A 103 19.49 5.15 4.45
N CYS A 104 19.58 4.28 5.46
CA CYS A 104 18.39 3.61 6.00
C CYS A 104 17.40 4.60 6.63
N TRP A 105 17.89 5.59 7.39
CA TRP A 105 17.03 6.62 7.98
C TRP A 105 16.44 7.53 6.91
N ASP A 106 17.21 7.87 5.88
CA ASP A 106 16.72 8.64 4.73
C ASP A 106 15.59 7.91 4.01
N MET A 107 15.72 6.58 3.83
CA MET A 107 14.68 5.75 3.20
C MET A 107 13.43 5.60 4.08
N ILE A 108 13.59 5.43 5.40
CA ILE A 108 12.47 5.39 6.36
C ILE A 108 11.68 6.71 6.31
N GLY A 109 12.34 7.84 6.07
CA GLY A 109 11.69 9.16 6.04
C GLY A 109 11.12 9.57 7.39
N SER A 110 10.22 10.56 7.40
CA SER A 110 9.65 11.11 8.65
C SER A 110 8.45 10.33 9.17
N HIS A 111 7.70 9.66 8.29
CA HIS A 111 6.50 8.89 8.63
C HIS A 111 6.08 7.95 7.50
N GLY A 112 5.17 7.03 7.81
CA GLY A 112 4.60 6.14 6.81
C GLY A 112 3.87 4.95 7.44
N VAL A 113 3.75 3.89 6.65
CA VAL A 113 3.27 2.58 7.12
C VAL A 113 4.43 1.61 7.09
N GLY A 114 4.63 0.90 8.19
CA GLY A 114 5.58 -0.20 8.30
C GLY A 114 4.92 -1.43 8.88
N ARG A 115 5.71 -2.49 9.04
CA ARG A 115 5.28 -3.76 9.64
C ARG A 115 6.08 -4.02 10.89
N ILE A 116 5.39 -4.26 12.01
CA ILE A 116 6.00 -4.71 13.26
C ILE A 116 5.82 -6.22 13.36
N ALA A 117 6.92 -6.95 13.56
CA ALA A 117 6.95 -8.37 13.85
C ALA A 117 7.23 -8.57 15.34
N LEU A 118 6.35 -9.33 15.99
CA LEU A 118 6.40 -9.62 17.41
C LEU A 118 6.74 -11.10 17.63
N PRO A 119 7.60 -11.42 18.61
CA PRO A 119 7.78 -12.79 19.04
C PRO A 119 6.45 -13.31 19.61
N ALA A 120 6.00 -14.44 19.10
CA ALA A 120 4.78 -15.12 19.54
C ALA A 120 4.93 -16.62 19.26
N GLU A 121 4.19 -17.43 20.02
CA GLU A 121 4.13 -18.89 19.86
C GLU A 121 2.80 -19.28 19.21
N PRO A 122 2.78 -20.25 18.27
CA PRO A 122 3.90 -21.05 17.77
C PRO A 122 4.70 -20.35 16.65
N SER A 123 4.31 -19.14 16.26
CA SER A 123 4.95 -18.37 15.20
C SER A 123 4.87 -16.87 15.43
N PRO A 124 5.85 -16.09 14.95
CA PRO A 124 5.81 -14.63 15.02
C PRO A 124 4.57 -14.07 14.32
N VAL A 125 4.02 -12.98 14.86
CA VAL A 125 2.89 -12.28 14.25
C VAL A 125 3.34 -10.92 13.73
N VAL A 126 2.88 -10.56 12.52
CA VAL A 126 3.24 -9.32 11.84
C VAL A 126 2.02 -8.43 11.67
N PHE A 127 2.13 -7.17 12.11
CA PHE A 127 1.04 -6.18 12.03
C PHE A 127 1.48 -4.93 11.26
N PRO A 128 0.64 -4.37 10.39
CA PRO A 128 0.88 -3.05 9.82
C PRO A 128 0.66 -1.98 10.89
N VAL A 129 1.57 -1.00 10.97
CA VAL A 129 1.44 0.16 11.85
C VAL A 129 1.78 1.45 11.10
N ASN A 130 1.02 2.51 11.39
CA ASN A 130 1.44 3.86 11.01
C ASN A 130 2.53 4.30 11.97
N TYR A 131 3.66 4.78 11.45
CA TYR A 131 4.80 5.21 12.24
C TYR A 131 5.18 6.66 11.94
N THR A 132 5.88 7.26 12.88
CA THR A 132 6.61 8.53 12.74
C THR A 132 7.99 8.37 13.33
N VAL A 133 8.99 9.01 12.73
CA VAL A 133 10.35 9.04 13.26
C VAL A 133 10.49 10.17 14.28
N ASP A 134 11.08 9.87 15.42
CA ASP A 134 11.37 10.81 16.49
C ASP A 134 12.77 10.55 17.04
N ALA A 135 13.72 11.48 16.83
CA ALA A 135 15.10 11.35 17.29
C ALA A 135 15.77 9.99 16.96
N ARG A 136 15.65 9.52 15.71
CA ARG A 136 16.12 8.18 15.26
C ARG A 136 15.52 7.01 16.06
N THR A 137 14.28 7.18 16.53
CA THR A 137 13.42 6.11 17.03
C THR A 137 12.15 6.08 16.18
N LEU A 138 11.45 4.94 16.20
CA LEU A 138 10.18 4.80 15.50
C LEU A 138 9.06 4.83 16.52
N VAL A 139 8.07 5.67 16.29
CA VAL A 139 6.94 5.84 17.19
C VAL A 139 5.66 5.47 16.46
N TYR A 140 4.81 4.67 17.07
CA TYR A 140 3.52 4.27 16.52
C TYR A 140 2.42 4.32 17.58
N ARG A 141 1.18 4.32 17.11
CA ARG A 141 -0.01 4.45 17.96
C ARG A 141 -0.88 3.19 17.87
N THR A 142 -1.30 2.67 19.02
CA THR A 142 -2.08 1.43 19.12
C THR A 142 -3.20 1.54 20.17
N ALA A 143 -4.08 0.55 20.20
CA ALA A 143 -5.12 0.43 21.22
C ALA A 143 -4.57 -0.32 22.45
N LEU A 144 -5.06 0.04 23.63
CA LEU A 144 -4.75 -0.69 24.86
C LEU A 144 -5.21 -2.16 24.71
N GLY A 145 -4.35 -3.11 25.11
CA GLY A 145 -4.63 -4.55 24.99
C GLY A 145 -4.54 -5.12 23.57
N ALA A 146 -4.17 -4.31 22.56
CA ALA A 146 -3.84 -4.84 21.25
C ALA A 146 -2.51 -5.61 21.29
N PRO A 147 -2.24 -6.57 20.39
CA PRO A 147 -0.97 -7.31 20.38
C PRO A 147 0.27 -6.42 20.29
N ALA A 148 0.17 -5.26 19.64
CA ALA A 148 1.25 -4.27 19.54
C ALA A 148 1.30 -3.28 20.72
N ALA A 149 0.50 -3.48 21.78
CA ALA A 149 0.66 -2.78 23.05
C ALA A 149 1.63 -3.59 23.92
N LEU A 150 2.90 -3.21 23.89
CA LEU A 150 3.99 -4.01 24.43
C LEU A 150 4.52 -3.45 25.76
N ASP A 151 5.09 -4.32 26.57
CA ASP A 151 5.80 -3.91 27.79
C ASP A 151 7.19 -3.34 27.45
N THR A 152 7.70 -2.48 28.33
CA THR A 152 9.05 -1.91 28.22
C THR A 152 10.12 -2.99 28.05
N GLY A 153 10.94 -2.86 27.02
CA GLY A 153 12.03 -3.81 26.72
C GLY A 153 11.59 -5.01 25.88
N SER A 154 10.33 -5.07 25.42
CA SER A 154 9.86 -6.14 24.53
C SER A 154 10.66 -6.15 23.23
N ALA A 155 11.21 -7.30 22.85
CA ALA A 155 11.93 -7.46 21.60
C ALA A 155 10.98 -7.33 20.40
N VAL A 156 11.36 -6.53 19.40
CA VAL A 156 10.57 -6.33 18.19
C VAL A 156 11.48 -6.25 16.95
N SER A 157 10.91 -6.61 15.81
CA SER A 157 11.46 -6.23 14.51
C SER A 157 10.47 -5.34 13.78
N PHE A 158 10.97 -4.35 13.07
CA PHE A 158 10.17 -3.42 12.30
C PHE A 158 10.73 -3.30 10.89
N GLN A 159 9.85 -3.22 9.90
CA GLN A 159 10.22 -3.22 8.50
C GLN A 159 9.43 -2.17 7.72
N VAL A 160 10.13 -1.48 6.82
CA VAL A 160 9.54 -0.63 5.79
C VAL A 160 10.21 -0.97 4.47
N ASP A 161 9.43 -0.99 3.41
CA ASP A 161 9.90 -1.23 2.06
C ASP A 161 9.20 -0.32 1.06
N ARG A 162 9.78 -0.27 -0.12
CA ARG A 162 9.12 0.18 -1.33
C ARG A 162 9.58 -0.68 -2.49
N VAL A 163 8.63 -1.14 -3.28
CA VAL A 163 8.88 -1.85 -4.54
C VAL A 163 8.34 -0.99 -5.68
N ASP A 164 9.16 -0.76 -6.69
CA ASP A 164 8.76 -0.16 -7.97
C ASP A 164 8.80 -1.27 -9.03
N GLU A 165 7.63 -1.79 -9.37
CA GLU A 165 7.50 -2.86 -10.35
C GLU A 165 7.84 -2.42 -11.76
N ARG A 166 7.60 -1.15 -12.10
CA ARG A 166 7.83 -0.64 -13.46
C ARG A 166 9.32 -0.61 -13.78
N LEU A 167 10.14 -0.33 -12.78
CA LEU A 167 11.58 -0.26 -12.89
C LEU A 167 12.28 -1.54 -12.40
N SER A 168 11.53 -2.50 -11.85
CA SER A 168 12.05 -3.67 -11.12
C SER A 168 13.11 -3.27 -10.08
N GLN A 169 12.83 -2.17 -9.38
CA GLN A 169 13.69 -1.58 -8.34
C GLN A 169 12.97 -1.59 -7.00
N GLY A 170 13.71 -1.41 -5.92
CA GLY A 170 13.10 -1.31 -4.61
C GLY A 170 14.12 -1.25 -3.51
N TRP A 171 13.64 -0.98 -2.31
CA TRP A 171 14.46 -1.01 -1.12
C TRP A 171 13.66 -1.58 0.05
N SER A 172 14.39 -2.09 1.03
CA SER A 172 13.83 -2.49 2.32
C SER A 172 14.78 -2.05 3.43
N VAL A 173 14.21 -1.61 4.55
CA VAL A 173 14.92 -1.34 5.79
C VAL A 173 14.31 -2.19 6.89
N LEU A 174 15.17 -2.90 7.61
CA LEU A 174 14.83 -3.70 8.78
C LEU A 174 15.49 -3.08 10.01
N VAL A 175 14.67 -2.83 11.03
CA VAL A 175 15.07 -2.38 12.35
C VAL A 175 14.80 -3.51 13.34
N ALA A 176 15.81 -3.89 14.12
CA ALA A 176 15.66 -4.78 15.27
C ALA A 176 16.01 -3.99 16.54
N GLY A 177 15.25 -4.22 17.61
CA GLY A 177 15.49 -3.59 18.90
C GLY A 177 14.36 -3.85 19.87
N THR A 178 14.10 -2.88 20.75
CA THR A 178 13.13 -3.02 21.83
C THR A 178 12.04 -1.96 21.77
N ALA A 179 10.84 -2.30 22.23
CA ALA A 179 9.71 -1.40 22.32
C ALA A 179 9.44 -0.98 23.78
N GLU A 180 8.91 0.22 23.95
CA GLU A 180 8.45 0.75 25.25
C GLU A 180 7.22 1.65 25.07
N PRO A 181 6.30 1.69 26.05
CA PRO A 181 5.28 2.72 26.12
C PRO A 181 5.90 4.12 26.24
N VAL A 182 5.24 5.12 25.64
CA VAL A 182 5.58 6.53 25.84
C VAL A 182 4.64 7.09 26.89
N ASP A 183 5.12 7.14 28.15
CA ASP A 183 4.29 7.51 29.31
C ASP A 183 4.41 8.98 29.73
N ASP A 184 5.44 9.69 29.25
CA ASP A 184 5.62 11.12 29.54
C ASP A 184 4.48 11.95 28.90
N PRO A 185 3.63 12.64 29.68
CA PRO A 185 2.52 13.42 29.15
C PRO A 185 2.95 14.53 28.17
N ALA A 186 4.15 15.10 28.34
CA ALA A 186 4.67 16.11 27.43
C ALA A 186 5.04 15.50 26.07
N ALA A 187 5.77 14.38 26.07
CA ALA A 187 6.07 13.61 24.86
C ALA A 187 4.81 13.14 24.14
N VAL A 188 3.82 12.60 24.86
CA VAL A 188 2.53 12.16 24.29
C VAL A 188 1.81 13.31 23.59
N ARG A 189 1.78 14.50 24.22
CA ARG A 189 1.16 15.68 23.63
C ARG A 189 1.89 16.13 22.37
N ALA A 190 3.23 16.22 22.42
CA ALA A 190 4.04 16.61 21.28
C ALA A 190 3.88 15.64 20.10
N LEU A 191 3.76 14.34 20.37
CA LEU A 191 3.49 13.32 19.34
C LEU A 191 2.07 13.43 18.78
N ALA A 192 1.07 13.71 19.62
CA ALA A 192 -0.32 13.87 19.20
C ALA A 192 -0.55 15.10 18.30
N GLU A 193 0.28 16.13 18.42
CA GLU A 193 0.26 17.32 17.55
C GLU A 193 0.86 17.06 16.15
N ARG A 194 1.57 15.95 15.94
CA ARG A 194 2.13 15.58 14.63
C ARG A 194 1.05 14.96 13.74
N ARG A 195 0.69 15.66 12.66
CA ARG A 195 -0.27 15.22 11.61
C ARG A 195 0.02 13.83 11.02
N ALA A 196 1.28 13.41 11.05
CA ALA A 196 1.77 12.19 10.42
C ALA A 196 1.43 10.87 11.16
N ALA A 197 0.81 10.96 12.34
CA ALA A 197 0.60 9.82 13.22
C ALA A 197 -0.88 9.42 13.39
N GLU A 198 -1.76 9.88 12.50
CA GLU A 198 -3.15 9.42 12.46
C GLU A 198 -3.22 7.98 11.91
N PRO A 199 -3.70 7.01 12.70
CA PRO A 199 -3.88 5.65 12.22
C PRO A 199 -4.97 5.61 11.14
N TRP A 200 -4.69 4.95 10.01
CA TRP A 200 -5.68 4.75 8.94
C TRP A 200 -6.90 3.94 9.40
N ALA A 201 -6.70 3.04 10.36
CA ALA A 201 -7.80 2.35 11.00
C ALA A 201 -8.51 3.29 12.00
N GLY A 202 -9.83 3.44 11.87
CA GLY A 202 -10.63 4.18 12.85
C GLY A 202 -10.59 3.56 14.26
N GLY A 203 -11.03 4.32 15.27
CA GLY A 203 -11.14 3.89 16.66
C GLY A 203 -10.23 4.61 17.65
N LYS A 204 -10.51 4.48 18.96
CA LYS A 204 -9.70 5.07 20.03
C LYS A 204 -8.39 4.28 20.20
N ARG A 205 -7.32 4.76 19.59
CA ARG A 205 -5.95 4.30 19.88
C ARG A 205 -5.30 5.33 20.79
N SER A 206 -5.16 5.11 22.08
CA SER A 206 -4.59 6.13 22.99
C SER A 206 -3.14 5.87 23.37
N LEU A 207 -2.63 4.66 23.08
CA LEU A 207 -1.31 4.25 23.52
C LEU A 207 -0.27 4.57 22.45
N TRP A 208 0.79 5.24 22.88
CA TRP A 208 1.97 5.50 22.08
C TRP A 208 3.08 4.53 22.45
N MET A 209 3.70 3.95 21.43
CA MET A 209 4.78 3.01 21.56
C MET A 209 6.00 3.56 20.83
N ARG A 210 7.17 3.44 21.45
CA ARG A 210 8.46 3.77 20.85
C ARG A 210 9.28 2.51 20.65
N ILE A 211 9.84 2.34 19.46
CA ILE A 211 10.84 1.32 19.15
C ILE A 211 12.20 2.00 19.18
N ARG A 212 13.08 1.53 20.07
CA ARG A 212 14.49 1.90 20.16
C ARG A 212 15.31 0.95 19.29
N PRO A 213 15.90 1.44 18.18
CA PRO A 213 16.71 0.62 17.30
C PRO A 213 18.01 0.19 17.99
N GLU A 214 18.30 -1.12 17.98
CA GLU A 214 19.60 -1.67 18.36
C GLU A 214 20.43 -1.99 17.11
N ARG A 215 19.75 -2.37 16.02
CA ARG A 215 20.35 -2.63 14.71
C ARG A 215 19.42 -2.14 13.61
N ILE A 216 19.99 -1.43 12.65
CA ILE A 216 19.31 -1.03 11.42
C ILE A 216 20.09 -1.54 10.21
N THR A 217 19.40 -2.15 9.26
CA THR A 217 20.00 -2.60 8.00
C THR A 217 19.09 -2.31 6.84
N GLY A 218 19.67 -1.94 5.71
CA GLY A 218 18.93 -1.67 4.49
C GLY A 218 19.54 -2.37 3.29
N ARG A 219 18.67 -2.65 2.33
CA ARG A 219 19.03 -3.23 1.02
C ARG A 219 18.28 -2.47 -0.05
N ARG A 220 18.94 -2.20 -1.17
CA ARG A 220 18.34 -1.60 -2.36
C ARG A 220 18.70 -2.43 -3.59
N ILE A 221 17.73 -2.60 -4.49
CA ILE A 221 17.93 -3.17 -5.81
C ILE A 221 18.11 -2.01 -6.78
N ALA A 222 19.25 -1.96 -7.44
CA ALA A 222 19.56 -0.98 -8.49
C ALA A 222 19.79 -1.70 -9.83
N THR A 223 19.41 -1.07 -10.94
CA THR A 223 19.82 -1.54 -12.27
C THR A 223 21.25 -1.11 -12.53
N ALA A 224 22.14 -2.04 -12.89
CA ALA A 224 23.45 -1.70 -13.39
C ALA A 224 23.28 -0.89 -14.69
N ARG A 225 23.44 0.43 -14.63
CA ARG A 225 23.74 1.17 -15.86
C ARG A 225 25.11 0.67 -16.31
N GLY A 226 25.24 0.27 -17.57
CA GLY A 226 26.54 0.01 -18.16
C GLY A 226 27.43 1.23 -17.92
N HIS A 227 28.40 1.11 -17.02
CA HIS A 227 29.57 1.96 -17.06
C HIS A 227 30.32 1.53 -18.32
N GLU A 228 30.19 2.31 -19.39
CA GLU A 228 31.19 2.33 -20.45
C GLU A 228 32.53 2.79 -19.82
N LEU A 229 33.58 2.11 -20.26
CA LEU A 229 34.98 2.22 -19.83
C LEU A 229 35.56 3.64 -20.02
#